data_AF-A0A562LBT7-F1
#
_entry.id   AF-A0A562LBT7-F1
#
_cell.length_a   1.000
_cell.length_b   1.000
_cell.length_c   1.000
_cell.angle_alpha   90.00
_cell.angle_beta   90.00
_cell.angle_gamma   90.00
#
_symmetry.space_group_name_H-M   'P 1'
#
loop_
_entity.id
_entity.type
_entity.pdbx_description
1 polymer ?
#
loop_
_entity_poly.entity_id
_entity_poly.type
_entity_poly.pdbx_seq_one_letter_code
_entity_poly.pdbx_strand_id
1 'polypeptide(L)'
;MLDEAGKPVLDDTGAPKMVVAGKYGMHSLRHACASLWIENGHNPKQIQRLMGHSSIKVTFDVYGHLFADAEADQRAAEALQARLLGGI
;
A
#
# COMPACT_ATOMS: atom_id res chain seq x y z
N MET A 1 21.74 -13.89 3.88
CA MET A 1 20.42 -14.47 3.50
C MET A 1 20.15 -15.65 4.42
N LEU A 2 18.91 -15.94 4.83
CA LEU A 2 18.62 -17.10 5.67
C LEU A 2 18.02 -18.23 4.82
N ASP A 3 18.30 -19.49 5.18
CA ASP A 3 17.64 -20.67 4.61
C ASP A 3 16.26 -20.89 5.24
N GLU A 4 15.53 -21.93 4.79
CA GLU A 4 14.21 -22.29 5.33
C GLU A 4 14.23 -22.68 6.82
N ALA A 5 15.40 -23.02 7.36
CA ALA A 5 15.62 -23.32 8.78
C ALA A 5 16.09 -22.10 9.59
N GLY A 6 16.15 -20.91 8.97
CA GLY A 6 16.58 -19.66 9.60
C GLY A 6 18.09 -19.51 9.80
N LYS A 7 18.91 -20.38 9.21
CA LYS A 7 20.39 -20.31 9.29
C LYS A 7 20.97 -19.44 8.17
N PRO A 8 22.14 -18.81 8.37
CA PRO A 8 22.79 -18.03 7.33
C PRO A 8 23.19 -18.90 6.14
N VAL A 9 22.71 -18.56 4.94
CA VAL A 9 23.20 -19.08 3.67
C VAL A 9 24.66 -18.69 3.54
N LEU A 10 25.52 -19.66 3.23
CA LEU A 10 26.96 -19.46 3.07
C LEU A 10 27.32 -19.20 1.59
N ASP A 11 28.43 -18.52 1.35
CA ASP A 11 29.05 -18.38 0.03
C ASP A 11 30.02 -19.54 -0.26
N ASP A 12 30.64 -19.53 -1.45
CA ASP A 12 31.55 -20.58 -1.91
C ASP A 12 32.83 -20.71 -1.04
N THR A 13 33.07 -19.75 -0.14
CA THR A 13 34.18 -19.75 0.82
C THR A 13 33.78 -20.27 2.20
N GLY A 14 32.49 -20.59 2.39
CA GLY A 14 31.93 -21.00 3.68
C GLY A 14 31.61 -19.82 4.63
N ALA A 15 31.73 -18.58 4.16
CA ALA A 15 31.37 -17.39 4.94
C ALA A 15 29.88 -17.05 4.78
N PRO A 16 29.23 -16.39 5.76
CA PRO A 16 27.84 -15.96 5.60
C PRO A 16 27.67 -15.05 4.39
N LYS A 17 26.76 -15.42 3.48
CA LYS A 17 26.43 -14.64 2.29
C LYS A 17 25.74 -13.34 2.70
N MET A 18 26.52 -12.28 2.71
CA MET A 18 26.07 -10.92 3.00
C MET A 18 25.34 -10.35 1.77
N VAL A 19 24.13 -9.84 2.01
CA VAL A 19 23.36 -9.15 0.98
C VAL A 19 23.70 -7.67 1.08
N VAL A 20 24.50 -7.19 0.14
CA VAL A 20 24.95 -5.78 0.11
C VAL A 20 23.88 -4.86 -0.49
N ALA A 21 22.92 -5.42 -1.23
CA ALA A 21 21.82 -4.69 -1.88
C ALA A 21 20.46 -5.18 -1.35
N GLY A 22 19.62 -4.25 -0.87
CA GLY A 22 18.32 -4.60 -0.28
C GLY A 22 17.43 -5.46 -1.18
N LYS A 23 16.64 -6.36 -0.59
CA LYS A 23 15.70 -7.25 -1.30
C LYS A 23 14.70 -6.48 -2.18
N TYR A 24 14.39 -5.24 -1.81
CA TYR A 24 13.49 -4.34 -2.53
C TYR A 24 14.20 -3.04 -2.87
N GLY A 25 13.99 -2.55 -4.09
CA GLY A 25 14.51 -1.26 -4.53
C GLY A 25 13.67 -0.08 -4.04
N MET A 26 14.19 1.14 -4.20
CA MET A 26 13.51 2.38 -3.80
C MET A 26 12.13 2.54 -4.45
N HIS A 27 11.95 2.07 -5.69
CA HIS A 27 10.66 2.09 -6.37
C HIS A 27 9.63 1.19 -5.67
N SER A 28 10.01 -0.02 -5.27
CA SER A 28 9.14 -0.93 -4.53
C SER A 28 8.76 -0.36 -3.16
N LEU A 29 9.70 0.29 -2.47
CA LEU A 29 9.42 0.98 -1.20
C LEU A 29 8.45 2.16 -1.39
N ARG A 30 8.57 2.91 -2.50
CA ARG A 30 7.62 3.95 -2.88
C ARG A 30 6.21 3.38 -3.09
N HIS A 31 6.10 2.21 -3.73
CA HIS A 31 4.81 1.54 -3.88
C HIS A 31 4.23 1.06 -2.55
N ALA A 32 5.05 0.47 -1.68
CA ALA A 32 4.62 0.04 -0.35
C ALA A 32 4.12 1.22 0.50
N CYS A 33 4.81 2.35 0.45
CA CYS A 33 4.40 3.58 1.13
C CYS A 33 3.02 4.07 0.67
N ALA A 34 2.76 4.05 -0.64
CA ALA A 34 1.46 4.39 -1.19
C ALA A 34 0.35 3.44 -0.72
N SER A 35 0.58 2.13 -0.77
CA SER A 35 -0.38 1.13 -0.31
C SER A 35 -0.75 1.32 1.16
N LEU A 36 0.25 1.59 2.02
CA LEU A 36 0.02 1.84 3.45
C LEU A 36 -0.80 3.13 3.68
N TRP A 37 -0.56 4.20 2.92
CA TRP A 37 -1.40 5.40 3.03
C TRP A 37 -2.86 5.13 2.66
N ILE A 38 -3.10 4.32 1.63
CA ILE A 38 -4.44 3.94 1.20
C ILE A 38 -5.16 3.12 2.26
N GLU A 39 -4.47 2.10 2.80
CA GLU A 39 -4.99 1.27 3.90
C GLU A 39 -5.35 2.12 5.13
N ASN A 40 -4.56 3.16 5.41
CA ASN A 40 -4.85 4.12 6.49
C ASN A 40 -5.89 5.19 6.12
N GLY A 41 -6.64 5.02 5.02
CA GLY A 41 -7.73 5.92 4.63
C GLY A 41 -7.29 7.32 4.20
N HIS A 42 -6.05 7.51 3.76
CA HIS A 42 -5.59 8.83 3.32
C HIS A 42 -6.31 9.26 2.04
N ASN A 43 -6.52 10.58 1.90
CA ASN A 43 -7.18 11.12 0.73
C ASN A 43 -6.36 10.84 -0.55
N PRO A 44 -6.96 10.28 -1.63
CA PRO A 44 -6.25 9.96 -2.87
C PRO A 44 -5.51 11.16 -3.50
N LYS A 45 -6.06 12.37 -3.35
CA LYS A 45 -5.45 13.60 -3.86
C LYS A 45 -4.21 14.01 -3.06
N GLN A 46 -4.21 13.77 -1.75
CA GLN A 46 -3.03 13.97 -0.91
C GLN A 46 -1.93 12.98 -1.31
N ILE A 47 -2.28 11.70 -1.49
CA ILE A 47 -1.36 10.66 -1.97
C ILE A 47 -0.77 11.05 -3.32
N GLN A 48 -1.59 11.51 -4.26
CA GLN A 48 -1.13 11.99 -5.57
C GLN A 48 -0.04 13.07 -5.42
N ARG A 49 -0.25 14.06 -4.55
CA ARG A 49 0.71 15.15 -4.30
C ARG A 49 1.98 14.64 -3.63
N LEU A 50 1.86 13.81 -2.60
CA LEU A 50 3.01 13.24 -1.87
C LEU A 50 3.88 12.37 -2.78
N MET A 51 3.24 11.63 -3.68
CA MET A 51 3.89 10.82 -4.70
C MET A 51 4.28 11.61 -5.96
N GLY A 52 4.00 12.90 -6.05
CA GLY A 52 4.32 13.70 -7.23
C GLY A 52 3.72 13.17 -8.54
N HIS A 53 2.58 12.48 -8.49
CA HIS A 53 1.91 12.00 -9.70
C HIS A 53 1.31 13.17 -10.47
N SER A 54 1.59 13.25 -11.77
CA SER A 54 1.11 14.32 -12.65
C SER A 54 -0.42 14.37 -12.75
N SER A 55 -1.09 13.24 -12.58
CA SER A 55 -2.55 13.14 -12.57
C SER A 55 -3.04 12.14 -11.54
N ILE A 56 -4.29 12.30 -11.11
CA ILE A 56 -4.94 11.36 -10.20
C ILE A 56 -5.20 10.00 -10.87
N LYS A 57 -5.28 9.98 -12.21
CA LYS A 57 -5.44 8.77 -13.01
C LYS A 57 -4.31 7.77 -12.73
N VAL A 58 -3.06 8.24 -12.61
CA VAL A 58 -1.92 7.37 -12.26
C VAL A 58 -2.15 6.67 -10.92
N THR A 59 -2.64 7.39 -9.92
CA THR A 59 -2.92 6.80 -8.61
C THR A 59 -4.02 5.75 -8.69
N PHE A 60 -5.14 6.04 -9.37
CA PHE A 60 -6.25 5.09 -9.48
C PHE A 60 -5.98 3.91 -10.41
N ASP A 61 -5.22 4.09 -11.50
CA ASP A 61 -4.84 2.99 -12.39
C ASP A 61 -3.96 1.97 -11.64
N VAL A 62 -3.06 2.44 -10.77
CA VAL A 62 -2.11 1.57 -10.04
C VAL A 62 -2.74 0.98 -8.77
N TYR A 63 -3.47 1.80 -8.01
CA TYR A 63 -3.94 1.43 -6.67
C TYR A 63 -5.47 1.36 -6.52
N GLY A 64 -6.24 1.51 -7.60
CA GLY A 64 -7.70 1.54 -7.57
C GLY A 64 -8.33 0.37 -6.82
N HIS A 65 -7.73 -0.82 -6.95
CA HIS A 65 -8.16 -2.03 -6.27
C HIS A 65 -8.05 -1.97 -4.73
N LEU A 66 -7.18 -1.11 -4.18
CA LEU A 66 -7.02 -0.92 -2.73
C LEU A 66 -8.08 0.02 -2.14
N PHE A 67 -8.81 0.77 -2.98
CA PHE A 67 -9.88 1.65 -2.55
C PHE A 67 -11.26 0.98 -2.56
N ALA A 68 -11.37 -0.22 -3.13
CA ALA A 68 -12.64 -0.93 -3.23
C ALA A 68 -12.94 -1.68 -1.93
N ASP A 69 -13.96 -1.21 -1.21
CA ASP A 69 -14.51 -1.89 -0.02
C ASP A 69 -16.05 -1.79 -0.08
N ALA A 70 -16.68 -2.86 -0.58
CA ALA A 70 -18.12 -2.91 -0.77
C ALA A 70 -18.91 -2.73 0.53
N GLU A 71 -18.36 -3.17 1.67
CA GLU A 71 -19.02 -2.98 2.96
C GLU A 71 -18.92 -1.52 3.42
N ALA A 72 -17.77 -0.88 3.22
CA ALA A 72 -17.61 0.55 3.50
C ALA A 72 -18.52 1.41 2.63
N ASP A 73 -18.64 1.09 1.34
CA ASP A 73 -19.55 1.77 0.42
C ASP A 73 -21.01 1.67 0.88
N GLN A 74 -21.43 0.48 1.29
CA GLN A 74 -22.78 0.24 1.83
C GLN A 74 -23.03 1.03 3.12
N ARG A 75 -22.09 0.99 4.07
CA ARG A 75 -22.18 1.78 5.32
C ARG A 75 -22.27 3.29 5.04
N ALA A 76 -21.52 3.78 4.07
CA ALA A 76 -21.55 5.19 3.68
C ALA A 76 -22.92 5.58 3.09
N ALA A 77 -23.51 4.73 2.27
CA ALA A 77 -24.85 4.94 1.71
C ALA A 77 -25.93 4.96 2.80
N GLU A 78 -25.90 4.00 3.73
CA GLU A 78 -26.85 3.93 4.85
C GLU A 78 -26.74 5.15 5.79
N ALA A 79 -25.50 5.56 6.12
CA ALA A 79 -25.26 6.76 6.93
C ALA A 79 -25.79 8.03 6.27
N LEU A 80 -25.61 8.15 4.94
CA LEU A 80 -26.16 9.27 4.18
C LEU A 80 -27.69 9.23 4.16
N GLN A 81 -28.30 8.06 3.92
CA GLN A 81 -29.75 7.89 3.93
C GLN A 81 -30.35 8.29 5.28
N ALA A 82 -29.78 7.82 6.39
CA ALA A 82 -30.22 8.17 7.73
C ALA A 82 -30.15 9.70 7.96
N ARG A 83 -29.06 10.35 7.54
CA ARG A 83 -28.87 11.79 7.71
C ARG A 83 -29.83 12.63 6.86
N LEU A 84 -30.13 12.20 5.64
CA LEU A 84 -30.99 12.94 4.70
C LEU A 84 -32.48 12.78 5.01
N LEU A 85 -32.91 11.59 5.44
CA LEU A 85 -34.32 11.28 5.70
C LEU A 85 -34.76 11.58 7.14
N GLY A 86 -33.88 12.20 7.94
CA GLY A 86 -34.21 12.63 9.30
C GLY A 86 -34.26 11.49 10.31
N GLY A 87 -33.31 10.55 10.23
CA GLY A 87 -33.10 9.56 11.28
C GLY A 87 -32.83 10.25 12.62
N ILE A 88 -33.72 9.97 13.59
CA ILE A 88 -33.62 10.33 15.02
C ILE A 88 -32.30 9.84 15.60
#